data_AF-A0A4R3MEB7-F1
#
_entry.id   AF-A0A4R3MEB7-F1
#
_cell.length_a   1.000
_cell.length_b   1.000
_cell.length_c   1.000
_cell.angle_alpha   90.00
_cell.angle_beta   90.00
_cell.angle_gamma   90.00
#
_symmetry.space_group_name_H-M   'P 1'
#
loop_
_entity.id
_entity.type
_entity.pdbx_description
1 polymer ?
#
loop_
_entity_poly.entity_id
_entity_poly.type
_entity_poly.pdbx_seq_one_letter_code
_entity_poly.pdbx_strand_id
1 'polypeptide(L)' 'MSIGTILLIILILLLIGAVPAWPYSRGWGYGPGGIVGVLLIIVLVLLLMGRL' A
#
# COMPACT_ATOMS: atom_id res chain seq x y z
N MET A 1 17.08 2.28 10.29
CA MET A 1 15.71 2.37 9.76
C MET A 1 14.80 1.63 10.72
N SER A 2 13.68 2.20 11.16
CA SER A 2 12.72 1.44 11.97
C SER A 2 11.92 0.51 11.04
N ILE A 3 11.48 -0.64 11.58
CA ILE A 3 10.64 -1.60 10.86
C ILE A 3 9.36 -0.96 10.32
N GLY A 4 8.77 -0.01 11.06
CA GLY A 4 7.62 0.77 10.59
C GLY A 4 7.91 1.59 9.33
N THR A 5 9.09 2.21 9.22
CA THR A 5 9.48 2.94 8.00
C THR A 5 9.63 2.01 6.80
N ILE A 6 10.21 0.82 7.00
CA ILE A 6 10.38 -0.17 5.92
C ILE A 6 9.02 -0.65 5.41
N LEU A 7 8.08 -0.94 6.32
CA LEU A 7 6.75 -1.40 5.99
C LEU A 7 5.95 -0.35 5.19
N LEU A 8 6.11 0.93 5.56
CA LEU A 8 5.50 2.06 4.86
C LEU A 8 6.04 2.21 3.43
N ILE A 9 7.37 2.08 3.25
CA ILE A 9 8.00 2.11 1.92
C ILE A 9 7.47 0.98 1.02
N ILE A 10 7.39 -0.26 1.55
CA ILE A 10 6.88 -1.42 0.79
C ILE A 10 5.45 -1.17 0.32
N LEU A 11 4.61 -0.61 1.19
CA LEU A 11 3.23 -0.29 0.85
C LEU A 11 3.11 0.77 -0.24
N ILE A 12 3.95 1.80 -0.21
CA ILE A 12 3.98 2.82 -1.27
C ILE A 12 4.37 2.17 -2.61
N LEU A 13 5.36 1.28 -2.63
CA LEU A 13 5.76 0.57 -3.85
C LEU A 13 4.63 -0.32 -4.40
N LEU A 14 3.89 -1.00 -3.53
CA LEU A 14 2.72 -1.78 -3.92
C LEU A 14 1.61 -0.90 -4.52
N LEU A 15 1.39 0.31 -3.99
CA LEU A 15 0.42 1.26 -4.55
C LEU A 15 0.83 1.72 -5.95
N ILE A 16 2.11 2.02 -6.16
CA ILE A 16 2.65 2.41 -7.48
C ILE A 16 2.45 1.28 -8.50
N GLY A 17 2.67 0.02 -8.09
CA GLY A 17 2.39 -1.15 -8.94
C GLY A 17 0.90 -1.36 -9.23
N ALA A 18 0.03 -0.95 -8.32
CA ALA A 18 -1.42 -1.04 -8.49
C ALA A 18 -2.01 0.05 -9.40
N VAL A 19 -1.29 1.15 -9.67
CA VAL A 19 -1.76 2.19 -10.60
C VAL A 19 -1.92 1.57 -12.01
N PRO A 20 -3.05 1.79 -12.72
CA PRO A 20 -3.30 1.26 -14.06
C PRO A 20 -2.46 1.95 -15.16
N ALA A 21 -1.26 2.41 -14.83
CA ALA A 21 -0.24 2.88 -15.76
C ALA A 21 0.51 1.71 -16.43
N TRP A 22 0.49 0.52 -15.82
CA TRP A 22 1.19 -0.66 -16.31
C TRP A 22 0.27 -1.60 -17.09
N PRO A 23 0.73 -2.24 -18.18
CA PRO A 23 -0.07 -3.18 -18.96
C PRO A 23 -0.68 -4.33 -18.14
N TYR A 24 0.01 -4.78 -17.10
CA TYR A 24 -0.46 -5.85 -16.22
C TYR A 24 -1.51 -5.38 -15.21
N SER A 25 -1.44 -4.13 -14.74
CA SER A 25 -2.34 -3.57 -13.72
C SER A 25 -3.63 -3.01 -14.31
N ARG A 26 -3.69 -2.79 -15.64
CA ARG A 26 -4.87 -2.27 -16.35
C ARG A 26 -6.15 -3.13 -16.20
N GLY A 27 -6.02 -4.43 -15.96
CA GLY A 27 -7.15 -5.35 -15.77
C GLY A 27 -7.57 -5.57 -14.32
N TRP A 28 -6.91 -4.92 -13.35
CA TRP A 28 -7.04 -5.26 -11.94
C TRP A 28 -8.31 -4.75 -11.28
N GLY A 29 -8.94 -3.67 -11.78
CA GLY A 29 -10.15 -3.10 -11.19
C GLY A 29 -9.99 -2.85 -9.68
N TYR A 30 -10.93 -3.34 -8.87
CA TYR A 30 -10.87 -3.31 -7.39
C TYR A 30 -9.99 -4.42 -6.77
N GLY A 31 -9.31 -5.23 -7.57
CA GLY A 31 -8.55 -6.40 -7.15
C GLY A 31 -7.31 -6.05 -6.33
N PRO A 32 -6.08 -6.42 -6.75
CA PRO A 32 -4.89 -6.23 -5.91
C PRO A 32 -4.72 -4.79 -5.38
N GLY A 33 -5.11 -3.77 -6.15
CA GLY A 33 -5.06 -2.37 -5.73
C GLY A 33 -5.99 -2.01 -4.57
N GLY A 34 -7.18 -2.63 -4.49
CA GLY A 34 -8.11 -2.40 -3.38
C GLY A 34 -7.58 -2.96 -2.06
N ILE A 35 -7.02 -4.18 -2.10
CA ILE A 35 -6.40 -4.83 -0.93
C ILE A 35 -5.20 -4.00 -0.44
N VAL A 36 -4.34 -3.57 -1.36
CA VAL A 36 -3.18 -2.73 -1.03
C VAL A 36 -3.61 -1.38 -0.45
N GLY A 37 -4.64 -0.74 -1.01
CA GLY A 37 -5.20 0.51 -0.48
C GLY A 37 -5.75 0.36 0.94
N VAL A 38 -6.48 -0.72 1.22
CA VAL A 38 -6.99 -1.02 2.56
C VAL A 38 -5.84 -1.25 3.55
N LEU A 39 -4.81 -1.99 3.15
CA LEU A 39 -3.61 -2.19 3.99
C LEU A 39 -2.90 -0.87 4.30
N LEU A 40 -2.81 0.06 3.34
CA LEU A 40 -2.25 1.40 3.56
C LEU A 40 -3.01 2.19 4.61
N ILE A 41 -4.33 2.16 4.54
CA ILE A 41 -5.17 2.85 5.51
C ILE A 41 -4.93 2.26 6.91
N ILE A 42 -4.85 0.93 7.06
CA ILE A 42 -4.58 0.28 8.35
C ILE A 42 -3.22 0.70 8.92
N VAL A 43 -2.16 0.65 8.11
CA VAL A 43 -0.81 1.02 8.56
C VAL A 43 -0.74 2.49 8.95
N LEU A 44 -1.37 3.38 8.18
CA LEU A 44 -1.45 4.81 8.51
C LEU A 44 -2.17 5.06 9.84
N VAL A 45 -3.29 4.38 10.09
CA VAL A 45 -4.00 4.49 11.37
C VAL A 45 -3.13 4.03 12.53
N LEU A 46 -2.46 2.88 12.40
CA LEU A 46 -1.57 2.35 13.45
C LEU A 46 -0.39 3.28 13.73
N LEU A 47 0.20 3.87 12.68
CA LEU A 47 1.28 4.84 12.79
C LEU A 47 0.82 6.11 13.51
N LEU A 48 -0.34 6.65 13.15
CA LEU A 48 -0.93 7.84 13.79
C LEU A 48 -1.32 7.59 15.26
N MET A 49 -1.69 6.35 15.60
CA MET A 49 -1.95 5.93 16.98
C MET A 49 -0.67 5.63 17.78
N GLY A 50 0.52 5.77 17.18
CA GLY A 50 1.81 5.47 17.83
C GLY A 50 2.00 3.99 18.18
N ARG A 51 1.29 3.09 17.48
CA ARG A 51 1.33 1.64 17.72
C ARG A 51 2.20 0.88 16.70
N LEU A 52 3.09 1.59 16.01
CA LEU A 52 3.93 1.08 14.91
C LEU A 52 5.42 1.32 15.16
#